data_AF-A0A816GKP0-F1
#
_entry.id   AF-A0A816GKP0-F1
#
_cell.length_a   1.000
_cell.length_b   1.000
_cell.length_c   1.000
_cell.angle_alpha   90.00
_cell.angle_beta   90.00
_cell.angle_gamma   90.00
#
_symmetry.space_group_name_H-M   'P 1'
#
loop_
_entity.id
_entity.type
_entity.pdbx_description
1 polymer ?
#
loop_
_entity_poly.entity_id
_entity_poly.type
_entity_poly.pdbx_seq_one_letter_code
_entity_poly.pdbx_strand_id
1 'polypeptide(L)'
;MNPSEKSPFLFVYKLILFFILILILFYGIYSLDNRTKLEISVKTVEKKEDRIVSPFSHTLGFIRWNSAFVNRIPLMERYRPFFYELHYSIPNYTPKLNLTVDGLVSISFPYKMVSETMTIILKEHPEINGILFFHFDAWINPFKFHDMNFDNIWFLDGPLPPFRCVTTTAGWDWWAWTNGLHNIAK
;
A
#
# COMPACT_ATOMS: atom_id res chain seq x y z
N MET A 1 92.81 -17.79 -11.31
CA MET A 1 91.64 -17.43 -12.15
C MET A 1 90.56 -16.90 -11.22
N ASN A 2 90.26 -15.60 -11.29
CA ASN A 2 89.35 -14.92 -10.37
C ASN A 2 87.97 -14.77 -11.04
N PRO A 3 86.88 -15.38 -10.53
CA PRO A 3 85.56 -15.25 -11.15
C PRO A 3 84.72 -14.26 -10.33
N SER A 4 84.71 -12.98 -10.71
CA SER A 4 83.76 -12.03 -10.09
C SER A 4 83.59 -10.73 -10.89
N GLU A 5 83.19 -10.83 -12.15
CA GLU A 5 82.48 -9.73 -12.82
C GLU A 5 81.01 -10.12 -12.91
N LYS A 6 80.24 -9.83 -11.85
CA LYS A 6 78.79 -9.92 -11.92
C LYS A 6 78.30 -8.79 -12.82
N SER A 7 77.78 -9.17 -13.99
CA SER A 7 77.21 -8.26 -14.99
C SER A 7 76.25 -7.23 -14.35
N PRO A 8 76.48 -5.92 -14.53
CA PRO A 8 75.62 -4.86 -13.99
C PRO A 8 74.17 -4.96 -14.50
N PHE A 9 73.98 -5.64 -15.63
CA PHE A 9 72.68 -5.89 -16.24
C PHE A 9 71.76 -6.75 -15.35
N LEU A 10 72.33 -7.74 -14.66
CA LEU A 10 71.57 -8.63 -13.78
C LEU A 10 71.08 -7.90 -12.51
N PHE A 11 71.85 -6.89 -12.05
CA PHE A 11 71.46 -6.06 -10.92
C PHE A 11 70.30 -5.13 -11.28
N VAL A 12 70.38 -4.46 -12.44
CA VAL A 12 69.31 -3.57 -12.94
C VAL A 12 68.01 -4.35 -13.19
N TYR A 13 68.09 -5.54 -13.79
CA TYR A 13 66.92 -6.39 -14.01
C TYR A 13 66.22 -6.81 -12.71
N LYS A 14 66.99 -7.17 -11.68
CA LYS A 14 66.43 -7.49 -10.34
C LYS A 14 65.78 -6.27 -9.68
N LEU A 15 66.34 -5.08 -9.89
CA LEU A 15 65.77 -3.84 -9.36
C LEU A 15 64.41 -3.54 -10.03
N ILE A 16 64.32 -3.70 -11.35
CA ILE A 16 63.07 -3.50 -12.11
C ILE A 16 61.99 -4.48 -11.65
N LEU A 17 62.32 -5.76 -11.51
CA LEU A 17 61.38 -6.78 -11.01
C LEU A 17 60.91 -6.47 -9.59
N PHE A 18 61.81 -5.98 -8.72
CA PHE A 18 61.45 -5.58 -7.37
C PHE A 18 60.45 -4.41 -7.34
N PHE A 19 60.64 -3.39 -8.19
CA PHE A 19 59.69 -2.28 -8.31
C PHE A 19 58.34 -2.70 -8.88
N ILE A 20 58.32 -3.61 -9.87
CA ILE A 20 57.07 -4.17 -10.41
C ILE A 20 56.31 -4.91 -9.31
N LEU A 21 57.00 -5.70 -8.49
CA LEU A 21 56.38 -6.45 -7.39
C LEU A 21 55.77 -5.51 -6.33
N ILE A 22 56.46 -4.42 -6.00
CA ILE A 22 55.95 -3.36 -5.10
C ILE A 22 54.69 -2.73 -5.69
N LEU A 23 54.67 -2.38 -6.98
CA LEU A 23 53.50 -1.78 -7.63
C LEU A 23 52.29 -2.73 -7.60
N ILE A 24 52.50 -4.02 -7.83
CA ILE A 24 51.43 -5.04 -7.75
C ILE A 24 50.89 -5.12 -6.31
N LEU A 25 51.76 -5.12 -5.30
CA LEU A 25 51.36 -5.12 -3.90
C LEU A 25 50.57 -3.87 -3.52
N PHE A 26 51.02 -2.69 -3.94
CA PHE A 26 50.30 -1.42 -3.70
C PHE A 26 48.93 -1.42 -4.37
N TYR A 27 48.83 -1.89 -5.61
CA TYR A 27 47.56 -1.98 -6.32
C TYR A 27 46.61 -2.99 -5.65
N GLY A 28 47.13 -4.13 -5.19
CA GLY A 28 46.37 -5.13 -4.44
C GLY A 28 45.79 -4.55 -3.14
N ILE A 29 46.61 -3.87 -2.34
CA ILE A 29 46.17 -3.23 -1.08
C ILE A 29 45.13 -2.13 -1.35
N TYR A 30 45.35 -1.30 -2.36
CA TYR A 30 44.41 -0.25 -2.76
C TYR A 30 43.06 -0.81 -3.22
N SER A 31 43.07 -1.92 -3.99
CA SER A 31 41.85 -2.61 -4.43
C SER A 31 41.08 -3.23 -3.26
N LEU A 32 41.78 -3.80 -2.27
CA LEU A 32 41.17 -4.35 -1.07
C LEU A 32 40.51 -3.26 -0.21
N ASP A 33 41.17 -2.13 0.05
CA ASP A 33 40.59 -1.02 0.84
C ASP A 33 39.28 -0.50 0.21
N ASN A 34 39.28 -0.34 -1.12
CA ASN A 34 38.10 0.10 -1.86
C ASN A 34 36.96 -0.94 -1.81
N ARG A 35 37.26 -2.25 -1.84
CA ARG A 35 36.24 -3.30 -1.66
C ARG A 35 35.66 -3.29 -0.26
N THR A 36 36.48 -3.16 0.78
CA THR A 36 36.00 -3.06 2.17
C THR A 36 35.14 -1.82 2.40
N LYS A 37 35.49 -0.66 1.84
CA LYS A 37 34.65 0.55 1.92
C LYS A 37 33.31 0.37 1.19
N LEU A 38 33.30 -0.31 0.03
CA LEU A 38 32.07 -0.61 -0.69
C LEU A 38 31.19 -1.58 0.12
N GLU A 39 31.77 -2.63 0.72
CA GLU A 39 31.03 -3.57 1.55
C GLU A 39 30.49 -2.96 2.85
N ILE A 40 31.24 -2.03 3.47
CA ILE A 40 30.78 -1.30 4.66
C ILE A 40 29.65 -0.33 4.32
N SER A 41 29.70 0.32 3.14
CA SER A 41 28.61 1.16 2.62
C SER A 41 27.36 0.35 2.27
N VAL A 42 27.51 -0.88 1.78
CA VAL A 42 26.40 -1.80 1.49
C VAL A 42 25.84 -2.44 2.77
N LYS A 43 26.62 -2.51 3.86
CA LYS A 43 26.21 -3.10 5.15
C LYS A 43 25.75 -2.11 6.21
N THR A 44 25.56 -0.83 5.89
CA THR A 44 24.57 -0.03 6.61
C THR A 44 23.19 -0.59 6.27
N VAL A 45 22.83 -1.65 7.00
CA VAL A 45 21.45 -2.05 7.22
C VAL A 45 20.77 -0.80 7.77
N GLU A 46 20.10 -0.06 6.88
CA GLU A 46 19.09 0.90 7.28
C GLU A 46 18.27 0.19 8.34
N LYS A 47 18.36 0.69 9.57
CA LYS A 47 17.39 0.35 10.60
C LYS A 47 16.08 0.89 10.04
N LYS A 48 15.37 0.02 9.31
CA LYS A 48 14.02 0.27 8.80
C LYS A 48 13.23 0.61 10.05
N GLU A 49 13.00 1.90 10.28
CA GLU A 49 11.93 2.30 11.18
C GLU A 49 10.73 1.50 10.69
N ASP A 50 10.17 0.65 11.54
CA ASP A 50 8.87 0.04 11.30
C ASP A 50 7.86 1.18 11.32
N ARG A 51 7.84 1.97 10.25
CA ARG A 51 6.77 2.89 9.96
C ARG A 51 5.56 1.99 9.82
N ILE A 52 4.60 2.14 10.73
CA ILE A 52 3.29 1.54 10.61
C ILE A 52 2.66 2.15 9.36
N VAL A 53 2.82 1.47 8.23
CA VAL A 53 2.24 1.86 6.95
C VAL A 53 0.97 1.05 6.77
N SER A 54 -0.12 1.71 6.40
CA SER A 54 -1.36 1.03 6.11
C SER A 54 -1.17 0.00 4.98
N PRO A 55 -1.78 -1.20 5.07
CA PRO A 55 -1.77 -2.15 3.95
C PRO A 55 -2.42 -1.60 2.68
N PHE A 56 -3.25 -0.56 2.80
CA PHE A 56 -3.93 0.11 1.69
C PHE A 56 -3.24 1.42 1.27
N SER A 57 -1.99 1.67 1.67
CA SER A 57 -1.29 2.95 1.40
C SER A 57 -1.08 3.28 -0.08
N HIS A 58 -1.24 2.29 -0.97
CA HIS A 58 -1.17 2.44 -2.44
C HIS A 58 -2.51 2.08 -3.10
N THR A 59 -3.59 2.02 -2.34
CA THR A 59 -4.93 1.62 -2.79
C THR A 59 -5.86 2.82 -2.74
N LEU A 60 -6.67 3.01 -3.77
CA LEU A 60 -7.78 3.95 -3.77
C LEU A 60 -8.97 3.32 -3.04
N GLY A 61 -9.48 3.98 -1.99
CA GLY A 61 -10.72 3.59 -1.35
C GLY A 61 -11.92 4.14 -2.11
N PHE A 62 -12.63 3.32 -2.87
CA PHE A 62 -13.79 3.74 -3.67
C PHE A 62 -15.08 3.55 -2.87
N ILE A 63 -15.69 4.66 -2.46
CA ILE A 63 -16.86 4.70 -1.57
C ILE A 63 -18.10 5.02 -2.39
N ARG A 64 -19.00 4.04 -2.55
CA ARG A 64 -20.28 4.22 -3.24
C ARG A 64 -21.42 4.53 -2.28
N TRP A 65 -22.18 5.59 -2.58
CA TRP A 65 -23.35 6.02 -1.82
C TRP A 65 -24.62 5.81 -2.64
N ASN A 66 -25.72 5.32 -2.06
CA ASN A 66 -27.01 5.27 -2.75
C ASN A 66 -27.74 6.61 -2.75
N SER A 67 -27.33 7.55 -1.90
CA SER A 67 -28.02 8.83 -1.70
C SER A 67 -27.05 9.97 -1.43
N ALA A 68 -27.42 11.18 -1.83
CA ALA A 68 -26.59 12.38 -1.77
C ALA A 68 -26.48 12.98 -0.34
N PHE A 69 -25.99 12.20 0.62
CA PHE A 69 -25.82 12.63 2.02
C PHE A 69 -24.45 13.29 2.26
N VAL A 70 -24.19 14.39 1.55
CA VAL A 70 -22.90 15.12 1.58
C VAL A 70 -22.46 15.50 3.01
N ASN A 71 -23.42 15.78 3.89
CA ASN A 71 -23.17 16.10 5.31
C ASN A 71 -22.47 14.97 6.09
N ARG A 72 -22.37 13.77 5.52
CA ARG A 72 -21.71 12.62 6.14
C ARG A 72 -20.30 12.35 5.60
N ILE A 73 -19.83 13.07 4.57
CA ILE A 73 -18.45 12.96 4.07
C ILE A 73 -17.41 13.05 5.21
N PRO A 74 -17.54 13.95 6.21
CA PRO A 74 -16.57 14.01 7.31
C PRO A 74 -16.45 12.73 8.14
N LEU A 75 -17.45 11.85 8.13
CA LEU A 75 -17.35 10.54 8.79
C LEU A 75 -16.39 9.62 8.02
N MET A 76 -16.40 9.71 6.69
CA MET A 76 -15.58 8.88 5.81
C MET A 76 -14.12 9.33 5.74
N GLU A 77 -13.87 10.61 5.98
CA GLU A 77 -12.52 11.16 6.08
C GLU A 77 -11.66 10.47 7.14
N ARG A 78 -12.27 9.79 8.12
CA ARG A 78 -11.55 8.96 9.10
C ARG A 78 -10.83 7.76 8.48
N TYR A 79 -11.23 7.35 7.28
CA TYR A 79 -10.56 6.30 6.52
C TYR A 79 -9.36 6.81 5.72
N ARG A 80 -9.25 8.12 5.47
CA ARG A 80 -8.19 8.70 4.64
C ARG A 80 -6.78 8.24 5.06
N PRO A 81 -6.43 8.13 6.36
CA PRO A 81 -5.10 7.66 6.77
C PRO A 81 -4.74 6.23 6.35
N PHE A 82 -5.73 5.42 5.97
CA PHE A 82 -5.51 4.03 5.56
C PHE A 82 -5.30 3.90 4.05
N PHE A 83 -5.86 4.79 3.24
CA PHE A 83 -5.81 4.69 1.78
C PHE A 83 -4.82 5.68 1.19
N TYR A 84 -4.44 5.45 -0.07
CA TYR A 84 -3.72 6.46 -0.84
C TYR A 84 -4.58 7.72 -1.02
N GLU A 85 -5.84 7.51 -1.42
CA GLU A 85 -6.86 8.54 -1.59
C GLU A 85 -8.24 7.90 -1.44
N LEU A 86 -9.26 8.70 -1.15
CA LEU A 86 -10.65 8.29 -1.12
C LEU A 86 -11.38 8.85 -2.36
N HIS A 87 -12.11 7.97 -3.04
CA HIS A 87 -13.03 8.34 -4.10
C HIS A 87 -14.46 8.30 -3.59
N TYR A 88 -15.19 9.40 -3.77
CA TYR A 88 -16.58 9.54 -3.36
C TYR A 88 -17.51 9.43 -4.57
N SER A 89 -18.18 8.29 -4.74
CA SER A 89 -19.20 8.12 -5.78
C SER A 89 -20.58 8.45 -5.19
N ILE A 90 -20.98 9.73 -5.31
CA ILE A 90 -22.18 10.28 -4.68
C ILE A 90 -23.18 10.71 -5.77
N PRO A 91 -24.40 10.15 -5.82
CA PRO A 91 -25.33 10.44 -6.90
C PRO A 91 -25.65 11.93 -6.97
N ASN A 92 -25.61 12.50 -8.19
CA ASN A 92 -25.86 13.92 -8.46
C ASN A 92 -24.90 14.92 -7.79
N TYR A 93 -23.76 14.48 -7.26
CA TYR A 93 -22.81 15.40 -6.61
C TYR A 93 -22.01 16.25 -7.60
N THR A 94 -21.55 15.64 -8.69
CA THR A 94 -20.80 16.34 -9.76
C THR A 94 -21.03 15.67 -11.11
N PRO A 95 -21.23 16.42 -12.20
CA PRO A 95 -21.31 15.82 -13.53
C PRO A 95 -19.94 15.32 -14.04
N LYS A 96 -18.84 15.72 -13.40
CA LYS A 96 -17.47 15.43 -13.85
C LYS A 96 -16.83 14.38 -12.96
N LEU A 97 -16.36 13.30 -13.59
CA LEU A 97 -15.48 12.31 -12.98
C LEU A 97 -14.06 12.88 -12.79
N ASN A 98 -13.48 12.65 -11.62
CA ASN A 98 -12.04 12.76 -11.36
C ASN A 98 -11.61 11.64 -10.39
N LEU A 99 -10.34 11.66 -9.95
CA LEU A 99 -9.82 10.63 -9.03
C LEU A 99 -10.58 10.58 -7.69
N THR A 100 -11.06 11.71 -7.17
CA THR A 100 -11.60 11.81 -5.80
C THR A 100 -13.12 11.79 -5.75
N VAL A 101 -13.82 11.98 -6.86
CA VAL A 101 -15.27 12.10 -6.85
C VAL A 101 -15.93 11.81 -8.20
N ASP A 102 -17.13 11.26 -8.14
CA ASP A 102 -18.06 11.16 -9.26
C ASP A 102 -19.51 11.43 -8.82
N GLY A 103 -20.39 11.66 -9.80
CA GLY A 103 -21.81 11.94 -9.60
C GLY A 103 -22.78 10.84 -10.03
N LEU A 104 -22.35 9.59 -10.17
CA LEU A 104 -23.14 8.55 -10.83
C LEU A 104 -24.47 8.32 -10.10
N VAL A 105 -25.55 8.52 -10.84
CA VAL A 105 -26.92 8.39 -10.32
C VAL A 105 -27.32 6.92 -10.17
N SER A 106 -26.93 6.08 -11.11
CA SER A 106 -27.35 4.68 -11.09
C SER A 106 -26.54 3.87 -10.09
N ILE A 107 -27.25 3.24 -9.15
CA ILE A 107 -26.68 2.29 -8.18
C ILE A 107 -26.34 0.94 -8.81
N SER A 108 -26.91 0.61 -9.97
CA SER A 108 -26.79 -0.70 -10.62
C SER A 108 -25.52 -0.86 -11.46
N PHE A 109 -24.81 0.23 -11.74
CA PHE A 109 -23.66 0.22 -12.65
C PHE A 109 -22.39 0.86 -12.06
N PRO A 110 -21.95 0.48 -10.84
CA PRO A 110 -20.72 1.02 -10.26
C PRO A 110 -19.49 0.66 -11.09
N TYR A 111 -19.52 -0.47 -11.80
CA TYR A 111 -18.42 -0.98 -12.61
C TYR A 111 -17.95 0.00 -13.68
N LYS A 112 -18.85 0.80 -14.27
CA LYS A 112 -18.46 1.82 -15.23
C LYS A 112 -17.57 2.88 -14.57
N MET A 113 -17.97 3.39 -13.40
CA MET A 113 -17.18 4.40 -12.69
C MET A 113 -15.86 3.83 -12.20
N VAL A 114 -15.85 2.58 -11.72
CA VAL A 114 -14.62 1.89 -11.35
C VAL A 114 -13.69 1.79 -12.56
N SER A 115 -14.19 1.37 -13.72
CA SER A 115 -13.39 1.26 -14.95
C SER A 115 -12.85 2.61 -15.43
N GLU A 116 -13.67 3.66 -15.40
CA GLU A 116 -13.23 5.01 -15.79
C GLU A 116 -12.21 5.57 -14.79
N THR A 117 -12.39 5.30 -13.50
CA THR A 117 -11.43 5.67 -12.45
C THR A 117 -10.11 4.91 -12.60
N MET A 118 -10.14 3.62 -12.92
CA MET A 118 -8.92 2.85 -13.25
C MET A 118 -8.18 3.45 -14.45
N THR A 119 -8.90 3.98 -15.43
CA THR A 119 -8.28 4.64 -16.59
C THR A 119 -7.57 5.93 -16.17
N ILE A 120 -8.16 6.71 -15.26
CA ILE A 120 -7.51 7.89 -14.67
C ILE A 120 -6.26 7.48 -13.89
N ILE A 121 -6.37 6.43 -13.04
CA ILE A 121 -5.24 5.91 -12.26
C ILE A 121 -4.07 5.52 -13.17
N LEU A 122 -4.32 4.71 -14.20
CA LEU A 122 -3.26 4.23 -15.10
C LEU A 122 -2.56 5.36 -15.86
N LYS A 123 -3.25 6.48 -16.09
CA LYS A 123 -2.73 7.61 -16.85
C LYS A 123 -2.03 8.65 -15.98
N GLU A 124 -2.57 8.91 -14.78
CA GLU A 124 -2.23 10.09 -13.98
C GLU A 124 -1.66 9.74 -12.59
N HIS A 125 -1.92 8.54 -12.08
CA HIS A 125 -1.57 8.09 -10.73
C HIS A 125 -1.01 6.66 -10.69
N PRO A 126 0.11 6.38 -11.39
CA PRO A 126 0.69 5.03 -11.50
C PRO A 126 1.15 4.43 -10.15
N GLU A 127 1.28 5.25 -9.11
CA GLU A 127 1.56 4.83 -7.75
C GLU A 127 0.39 4.09 -7.07
N ILE A 128 -0.84 4.27 -7.57
CA ILE A 128 -2.00 3.54 -7.09
C ILE A 128 -2.05 2.18 -7.78
N ASN A 129 -1.93 1.10 -7.00
CA ASN A 129 -1.84 -0.26 -7.51
C ASN A 129 -3.12 -1.10 -7.31
N GLY A 130 -4.17 -0.51 -6.75
CA GLY A 130 -5.44 -1.19 -6.53
C GLY A 130 -6.59 -0.26 -6.18
N ILE A 131 -7.81 -0.79 -6.30
CA ILE A 131 -9.04 -0.14 -5.83
C ILE A 131 -9.72 -1.09 -4.85
N LEU A 132 -10.04 -0.59 -3.66
CA LEU A 132 -10.95 -1.27 -2.74
C LEU A 132 -12.32 -0.60 -2.84
N PHE A 133 -13.27 -1.28 -3.47
CA PHE A 133 -14.65 -0.82 -3.58
C PHE A 133 -15.44 -1.22 -2.33
N PHE A 134 -16.13 -0.27 -1.72
CA PHE A 134 -17.12 -0.56 -0.69
C PHE A 134 -18.32 0.36 -0.80
N HIS A 135 -19.48 -0.22 -0.54
CA HIS A 135 -20.75 0.48 -0.49
C HIS A 135 -20.96 1.06 0.90
N PHE A 136 -21.29 2.34 0.99
CA PHE A 136 -21.49 3.02 2.26
C PHE A 136 -22.72 3.93 2.25
N ASP A 137 -23.83 3.42 2.80
CA ASP A 137 -25.00 4.22 3.20
C ASP A 137 -25.08 4.40 4.73
N ALA A 138 -24.11 3.86 5.45
CA ALA A 138 -24.26 3.60 6.86
C ALA A 138 -24.18 4.87 7.71
N TRP A 139 -24.97 4.90 8.77
CA TRP A 139 -24.90 5.92 9.85
C TRP A 139 -23.85 5.52 10.89
N ILE A 140 -22.96 4.61 10.52
CA ILE A 140 -22.19 3.77 11.43
C ILE A 140 -20.73 4.21 11.38
N ASN A 141 -20.19 4.64 12.52
CA ASN A 141 -18.75 4.88 12.66
C ASN A 141 -18.07 3.52 12.95
N PRO A 142 -17.33 2.92 11.99
CA PRO A 142 -16.76 1.59 12.14
C PRO A 142 -15.66 1.52 13.20
N PHE A 143 -15.03 2.66 13.51
CA PHE A 143 -14.08 2.74 14.63
C PHE A 143 -14.76 2.61 16.01
N LYS A 144 -16.10 2.67 16.09
CA LYS A 144 -16.84 2.33 17.32
C LYS A 144 -16.96 0.82 17.57
N PHE A 145 -16.38 -0.02 16.73
CA PHE A 145 -16.48 -1.48 16.83
C PHE A 145 -15.18 -2.14 17.29
N HIS A 146 -14.16 -1.34 17.64
CA HIS A 146 -12.84 -1.87 18.01
C HIS A 146 -12.85 -2.70 19.30
N ASP A 147 -13.83 -2.45 20.17
CA ASP A 147 -14.09 -3.14 21.44
C ASP A 147 -15.26 -4.13 21.36
N MET A 148 -15.85 -4.34 20.18
CA MET A 148 -16.93 -5.32 20.02
C MET A 148 -16.40 -6.75 20.01
N ASN A 149 -17.16 -7.65 20.64
CA ASN A 149 -16.90 -9.07 20.54
C ASN A 149 -17.27 -9.56 19.13
N PHE A 150 -16.26 -9.99 18.36
CA PHE A 150 -16.42 -10.48 16.98
C PHE A 150 -17.08 -11.85 16.88
N ASP A 151 -17.24 -12.59 17.98
CA ASP A 151 -17.97 -13.87 18.02
C ASP A 151 -19.50 -13.68 18.04
N ASN A 152 -19.96 -12.43 18.19
CA ASN A 152 -21.38 -12.08 18.29
C ASN A 152 -21.92 -11.49 16.99
N ILE A 153 -23.21 -11.69 16.74
CA ILE A 153 -23.92 -11.02 15.65
C ILE A 153 -24.52 -9.71 16.18
N TRP A 154 -24.01 -8.59 15.68
CA TRP A 154 -24.44 -7.24 16.08
C TRP A 154 -25.40 -6.64 15.06
N PHE A 155 -26.54 -6.15 15.53
CA PHE A 155 -27.56 -5.50 14.71
C PHE A 155 -27.73 -4.05 15.13
N LEU A 156 -27.99 -3.17 14.17
CA LEU A 156 -28.38 -1.79 14.46
C LEU A 156 -29.77 -1.78 15.13
N ASP A 157 -29.88 -1.22 16.34
CA ASP A 157 -31.11 -1.28 17.17
C ASP A 157 -31.54 0.09 17.71
N GLY A 158 -31.58 1.09 16.81
CA GLY A 158 -32.14 2.40 17.11
C GLY A 158 -31.15 3.40 17.76
N PRO A 159 -31.65 4.45 18.44
CA PRO A 159 -30.80 5.54 18.91
C PRO A 159 -29.95 5.17 20.14
N LEU A 160 -30.46 4.35 21.07
CA LEU A 160 -29.76 3.89 22.28
C LEU A 160 -30.39 2.57 22.81
N PRO A 161 -29.64 1.45 22.88
CA PRO A 161 -28.28 1.28 22.37
C PRO A 161 -28.28 1.28 20.83
N PRO A 162 -27.23 1.81 20.18
CA PRO A 162 -27.17 1.85 18.71
C PRO A 162 -27.10 0.47 18.08
N PHE A 163 -26.73 -0.54 18.88
CA PHE A 163 -26.67 -1.93 18.46
C PHE A 163 -27.21 -2.85 19.54
N ARG A 164 -27.82 -3.96 19.12
CA ARG A 164 -28.16 -5.09 19.97
C ARG A 164 -27.40 -6.33 19.51
N CYS A 165 -26.90 -7.10 20.46
CA CYS A 165 -26.45 -8.46 20.19
C CYS A 165 -27.68 -9.34 19.99
N VAL A 166 -27.70 -10.17 18.94
CA VAL A 166 -28.68 -11.23 18.80
C VAL A 166 -27.98 -12.55 18.54
N THR A 167 -28.64 -13.63 18.92
CA THR A 167 -28.15 -15.00 18.74
C THR A 167 -28.80 -15.72 17.55
N THR A 168 -29.83 -15.11 16.93
CA THR A 168 -30.56 -15.68 15.80
C THR A 168 -31.10 -14.58 14.89
N THR A 169 -31.19 -14.85 13.58
CA THR A 169 -31.86 -13.99 12.59
C THR A 169 -33.34 -14.33 12.39
N ALA A 170 -33.85 -15.40 13.02
CA ALA A 170 -35.17 -15.96 12.74
C ALA A 170 -36.35 -15.04 13.11
N GLY A 171 -36.13 -14.05 14.00
CA GLY A 171 -37.14 -13.07 14.38
C GLY A 171 -37.08 -11.75 13.58
N TRP A 172 -36.23 -11.65 12.56
CA TRP A 172 -35.99 -10.40 11.84
C TRP A 172 -36.65 -10.41 10.46
N ASP A 173 -37.69 -9.59 10.29
CA ASP A 173 -38.41 -9.41 9.03
C ASP A 173 -37.68 -8.39 8.13
N TRP A 174 -36.54 -8.82 7.58
CA TRP A 174 -35.88 -8.05 6.52
C TRP A 174 -36.53 -8.39 5.20
N TRP A 175 -36.86 -7.38 4.40
CA TRP A 175 -37.49 -7.55 3.10
C TRP A 175 -36.79 -8.61 2.21
N ALA A 176 -35.46 -8.72 2.20
CA ALA A 176 -34.78 -9.73 1.39
C ALA A 176 -34.79 -11.15 2.00
N TRP A 177 -35.02 -11.28 3.31
CA TRP A 177 -35.36 -12.56 3.96
C TRP A 177 -36.79 -12.97 3.61
N THR A 178 -37.75 -12.04 3.73
CA THR A 178 -39.17 -12.22 3.36
C THR A 178 -39.33 -12.60 1.88
N ASN A 179 -38.52 -12.02 1.00
CA ASN A 179 -38.51 -12.31 -0.43
C ASN A 179 -37.65 -13.53 -0.82
N GLY A 180 -37.15 -14.30 0.16
CA GLY A 180 -36.43 -15.55 -0.09
C GLY A 180 -35.08 -15.40 -0.81
N LEU A 181 -34.53 -14.19 -0.91
CA LEU A 181 -33.31 -13.91 -1.69
C LEU A 181 -32.07 -14.62 -1.12
N HIS A 182 -32.06 -14.89 0.18
CA HIS A 182 -31.03 -15.69 0.86
C HIS A 182 -30.96 -17.16 0.40
N ASN A 183 -32.03 -17.69 -0.21
CA ASN A 183 -32.05 -19.05 -0.74
C ASN A 183 -31.49 -19.15 -2.16
N ILE A 184 -31.29 -18.01 -2.84
CA ILE A 184 -30.80 -17.95 -4.23
C ILE A 184 -29.28 -18.16 -4.28
N ALA A 185 -28.57 -17.95 -3.17
CA ALA A 185 -27.12 -18.11 -3.07
C ALA A 185 -26.66 -19.50 -2.58
N LYS A 186 -27.52 -20.53 -2.68
CA LYS A 186 -27.16 -21.92 -2.39
C LYS A 186 -26.82 -22.69 -3.66
#